data_AF-A0A969V251-F1
#
_entry.id   AF-A0A969V251-F1
#
_cell.length_a   1.000
_cell.length_b   1.000
_cell.length_c   1.000
_cell.angle_alpha   90.00
_cell.angle_beta   90.00
_cell.angle_gamma   90.00
#
_symmetry.space_group_name_H-M   'P 1'
#
loop_
_entity.id
_entity.type
_entity.pdbx_description
1 polymer ?
#
loop_
_entity_poly.entity_id
_entity_poly.type
_entity_poly.pdbx_seq_one_letter_code
_entity_poly.pdbx_strand_id
1 'polypeptide(L)'
;MSTLSMGVNWHDQNCLVLGAGDTGLSVVNYLRRFHKNGVGHRLRVADNGERISRLEQFSELGIDVIRGQFTDDLFCDAELIIASPGVAIQGPACDPAIAHARAAGKKFIGDIELFAWHQNQLLTNTGTRPKVIGITGANGKS
;
A
#
# COMPACT_ATOMS: atom_id res chain seq x y z
N MET A 1 -0.58 -2.07 -29.87
CA MET A 1 -1.01 -3.16 -28.97
C MET A 1 -0.56 -2.79 -27.57
N SER A 2 -1.47 -2.20 -26.79
CA SER A 2 -1.19 -1.77 -25.41
C SER A 2 -1.08 -3.00 -24.53
N THR A 3 0.09 -3.25 -23.98
CA THR A 3 0.35 -4.31 -23.00
C THR A 3 -0.62 -4.09 -21.83
N LEU A 4 -1.68 -4.91 -21.76
CA LEU A 4 -2.41 -5.13 -20.51
C LEU A 4 -1.36 -5.42 -19.46
N SER A 5 -1.20 -4.53 -18.48
CA SER A 5 -0.23 -4.73 -17.41
C SER A 5 -0.53 -6.10 -16.80
N MET A 6 0.36 -7.07 -17.04
CA MET A 6 0.36 -8.33 -16.32
C MET A 6 0.32 -7.95 -14.85
N GLY A 7 -0.80 -8.26 -14.19
CA GLY A 7 -1.00 -7.94 -12.79
C GLY A 7 0.20 -8.45 -12.02
N VAL A 8 0.93 -7.55 -11.37
CA VAL A 8 2.07 -7.97 -10.55
C VAL A 8 1.54 -8.95 -9.52
N ASN A 9 2.26 -10.04 -9.26
CA ASN A 9 1.88 -10.97 -8.22
C ASN A 9 2.30 -10.38 -6.86
N TRP A 10 1.37 -9.78 -6.12
CA TRP A 10 1.63 -9.25 -4.76
C TRP A 10 1.39 -10.28 -3.64
N HIS A 11 1.02 -11.52 -3.99
CA HIS A 11 0.87 -12.58 -3.01
C HIS A 11 2.26 -12.93 -2.46
N ASP A 12 2.37 -13.01 -1.12
CA ASP A 12 3.62 -13.27 -0.40
C ASP A 12 4.78 -12.29 -0.69
N GLN A 13 4.56 -11.09 -1.25
CA GLN A 13 5.63 -10.10 -1.43
C GLN A 13 6.01 -9.38 -0.13
N ASN A 14 7.24 -8.88 -0.05
CA ASN A 14 7.64 -7.94 1.00
C ASN A 14 6.98 -6.57 0.77
N CYS A 15 5.83 -6.37 1.40
CA CYS A 15 5.01 -5.18 1.31
C CYS A 15 5.37 -4.17 2.42
N LEU A 16 5.51 -2.91 2.04
CA LEU A 16 5.61 -1.78 2.96
C LEU A 16 4.39 -0.87 2.76
N VAL A 17 3.60 -0.67 3.80
CA VAL A 17 2.48 0.28 3.82
C VAL A 17 2.95 1.58 4.45
N LEU A 18 2.84 2.70 3.74
CA LEU A 18 3.11 4.03 4.26
C LEU A 18 1.81 4.69 4.70
N GLY A 19 1.77 5.09 5.97
CA GLY A 19 0.60 5.63 6.65
C GLY A 19 -0.14 4.58 7.47
N ALA A 20 -0.31 4.87 8.75
CA ALA A 20 -0.94 4.05 9.78
C ALA A 20 -2.31 4.64 10.20
N GLY A 21 -3.05 5.17 9.22
CA GLY A 21 -4.46 5.59 9.36
C GLY A 21 -5.45 4.53 8.87
N ASP A 22 -6.67 4.94 8.55
CA ASP A 22 -7.75 4.03 8.10
C ASP A 22 -7.40 3.29 6.81
N THR A 23 -6.84 3.98 5.82
CA THR A 23 -6.38 3.36 4.57
C THR A 23 -5.31 2.31 4.85
N GLY A 24 -4.30 2.64 5.66
CA GLY A 24 -3.22 1.72 6.00
C GLY A 24 -3.74 0.46 6.70
N LEU A 25 -4.64 0.62 7.67
CA LEU A 25 -5.25 -0.50 8.39
C LEU A 25 -6.09 -1.38 7.45
N SER A 26 -6.84 -0.78 6.53
CA SER A 26 -7.62 -1.51 5.51
C SER A 26 -6.70 -2.33 4.58
N VAL A 27 -5.62 -1.71 4.07
CA VAL A 27 -4.63 -2.37 3.22
C VAL A 27 -3.97 -3.55 3.94
N VAL A 28 -3.57 -3.37 5.20
CA VAL A 28 -2.97 -4.44 6.01
C VAL A 28 -3.94 -5.60 6.19
N ASN A 29 -5.19 -5.33 6.58
CA ASN A 29 -6.21 -6.37 6.74
C ASN A 29 -6.46 -7.15 5.43
N TYR A 30 -6.39 -6.47 4.30
CA TYR A 30 -6.51 -7.10 2.99
C TYR A 30 -5.28 -7.98 2.66
N LEU A 31 -4.07 -7.42 2.74
CA LEU A 31 -2.83 -8.12 2.36
C LEU A 31 -2.56 -9.35 3.23
N ARG A 32 -2.90 -9.32 4.53
CA ARG A 32 -2.74 -10.48 5.45
C ARG A 32 -3.43 -11.75 4.95
N ARG A 33 -4.50 -11.64 4.16
CA ARG A 33 -5.23 -12.79 3.59
C ARG A 33 -4.42 -13.55 2.53
N PHE A 34 -3.37 -12.93 2.00
CA PHE A 34 -2.57 -13.41 0.88
C PHE A 34 -1.13 -13.74 1.28
N HIS A 35 -0.79 -13.60 2.57
CA HIS A 35 0.52 -13.93 3.12
C HIS A 35 0.43 -15.28 3.85
N LYS A 36 0.46 -16.37 3.08
CA LYS A 36 0.15 -17.72 3.57
C LYS A 36 1.22 -18.28 4.51
N ASN A 37 2.46 -17.80 4.38
CA ASN A 37 3.61 -18.24 5.17
C ASN A 37 3.85 -17.37 6.41
N GLY A 38 2.88 -16.52 6.79
CA GLY A 38 2.96 -15.64 7.95
C GLY A 38 3.17 -14.17 7.55
N VAL A 39 2.64 -13.29 8.40
CA VAL A 39 2.57 -11.85 8.16
C VAL A 39 3.93 -11.17 8.38
N GLY A 40 4.64 -11.57 9.45
CA GLY A 40 6.03 -11.23 9.82
C GLY A 40 6.74 -10.06 9.11
N HIS A 41 8.00 -10.26 8.71
CA HIS A 41 8.81 -9.24 8.03
C HIS A 41 8.29 -8.88 6.62
N ARG A 42 7.32 -9.64 6.10
CA ARG A 42 6.77 -9.48 4.75
C ARG A 42 5.70 -8.40 4.67
N LEU A 43 5.11 -7.98 5.78
CA LEU A 43 4.14 -6.88 5.80
C LEU A 43 4.51 -5.90 6.90
N ARG A 44 5.13 -4.79 6.50
CA ARG A 44 5.58 -3.73 7.39
C ARG A 44 4.71 -2.49 7.22
N VAL A 45 4.52 -1.73 8.29
CA VAL A 45 3.82 -0.45 8.28
C VAL A 45 4.77 0.62 8.80
N ALA A 46 4.81 1.76 8.14
CA ALA A 46 5.58 2.91 8.59
C ALA A 46 4.76 4.20 8.50
N ASP A 47 4.92 5.06 9.51
CA ASP A 47 4.25 6.37 9.56
C ASP A 47 5.19 7.41 10.21
N ASN A 48 5.35 8.54 9.54
CA ASN A 48 6.19 9.66 9.99
C ASN A 48 5.38 10.80 10.62
N GLY A 49 4.08 10.63 10.81
CA GLY A 49 3.19 11.59 11.45
C GLY A 49 3.36 11.61 12.97
N GLU A 50 3.15 12.80 13.54
CA GLU A 50 3.28 13.01 15.00
C GLU A 50 2.23 12.26 15.83
N ARG A 51 1.05 12.00 15.24
CA ARG A 51 -0.07 11.32 15.90
C ARG A 51 -0.60 10.20 15.03
N ILE A 52 -0.49 8.97 15.52
CA ILE A 52 -0.98 7.76 14.84
C ILE A 52 -2.20 7.23 15.60
N SER A 53 -3.37 7.31 15.00
CA SER A 53 -4.66 7.03 15.65
C SER A 53 -5.06 5.55 15.68
N ARG A 54 -4.29 4.67 15.02
CA ARG A 54 -4.63 3.24 14.85
C ARG A 54 -3.58 2.27 15.43
N LEU A 55 -2.67 2.74 16.28
CA LEU A 55 -1.58 1.91 16.82
C LEU A 55 -2.09 0.65 17.54
N GLU A 56 -3.16 0.77 18.32
CA GLU A 56 -3.77 -0.35 19.04
C GLU A 56 -4.28 -1.42 18.06
N GLN A 57 -5.02 -1.01 17.01
CA GLN A 57 -5.50 -1.94 16.00
C GLN A 57 -4.36 -2.65 15.25
N PHE A 58 -3.25 -1.96 14.97
CA PHE A 58 -2.08 -2.64 14.37
C PHE A 58 -1.45 -3.65 15.34
N SER A 59 -1.33 -3.28 16.62
CA SER A 59 -0.83 -4.16 17.68
C SER A 59 -1.70 -5.43 17.82
N GLU A 60 -3.03 -5.30 17.78
CA GLU A 60 -3.96 -6.44 17.83
C GLU A 60 -3.78 -7.39 16.65
N LEU A 61 -3.37 -6.87 15.49
CA LEU A 61 -3.06 -7.67 14.30
C LEU A 61 -1.66 -8.29 14.33
N GLY A 62 -0.86 -8.00 15.38
CA GLY A 62 0.54 -8.41 15.51
C GLY A 62 1.46 -7.68 14.52
N ILE A 63 1.11 -6.44 14.16
CA ILE A 63 1.87 -5.58 13.25
C ILE A 63 2.46 -4.42 14.04
N ASP A 64 3.79 -4.36 14.11
CA ASP A 64 4.49 -3.20 14.65
C ASP A 64 4.53 -2.08 13.60
N VAL A 65 4.14 -0.88 14.03
CA VAL A 65 4.26 0.34 13.20
C VAL A 65 5.62 0.96 13.44
N ILE A 66 6.42 1.07 12.38
CA ILE A 66 7.69 1.80 12.38
C ILE A 66 7.37 3.29 12.39
N ARG A 67 7.85 4.00 13.40
CA ARG A 67 7.49 5.41 13.67
C ARG A 67 8.66 6.34 13.44
N GLY A 68 8.34 7.56 13.03
CA GLY A 68 9.31 8.64 12.89
C GLY A 68 9.79 8.79 11.46
N GLN A 69 10.91 9.49 11.29
CA GLN A 69 11.44 9.84 9.98
C GLN A 69 11.74 8.58 9.14
N PHE A 70 11.36 8.61 7.87
CA PHE A 70 11.71 7.55 6.95
C PHE A 70 13.20 7.58 6.60
N THR A 71 13.81 6.41 6.59
CA THR A 71 15.21 6.21 6.18
C THR A 71 15.26 5.34 4.93
N ASP A 72 16.36 5.39 4.17
CA ASP A 72 16.51 4.57 2.98
C ASP A 72 16.40 3.05 3.29
N ASP A 73 16.92 2.64 4.45
CA ASP A 73 16.85 1.25 4.95
C ASP A 73 15.41 0.72 5.09
N LEU A 74 14.45 1.61 5.34
CA LEU A 74 13.03 1.25 5.41
C LEU A 74 12.57 0.59 4.09
N PHE A 75 13.09 1.07 2.96
CA PHE A 75 12.67 0.67 1.62
C PHE A 75 13.51 -0.45 1.01
N CYS A 76 14.69 -0.77 1.58
CA CYS A 76 15.64 -1.72 1.02
C CYS A 76 15.01 -3.07 0.66
N ASP A 77 14.26 -3.68 1.58
CA ASP A 77 13.66 -5.00 1.37
C ASP A 77 12.23 -4.96 0.82
N ALA A 78 11.67 -3.77 0.58
CA ALA A 78 10.32 -3.63 0.05
C ALA A 78 10.29 -3.92 -1.46
N GLU A 79 9.46 -4.89 -1.85
CA GLU A 79 9.16 -5.24 -3.24
C GLU A 79 7.94 -4.46 -3.75
N LEU A 80 6.98 -4.21 -2.87
CA LEU A 80 5.79 -3.42 -3.14
C LEU A 80 5.57 -2.41 -2.03
N ILE A 81 5.38 -1.14 -2.40
CA ILE A 81 5.10 -0.07 -1.46
C ILE A 81 3.69 0.45 -1.74
N ILE A 82 2.86 0.48 -0.71
CA ILE A 82 1.49 1.00 -0.78
C ILE A 82 1.46 2.30 0.02
N ALA A 83 1.35 3.43 -0.68
CA ALA A 83 1.28 4.75 -0.06
C ALA A 83 -0.18 5.16 0.15
N SER A 84 -0.53 5.48 1.41
CA SER A 84 -1.83 6.08 1.71
C SER A 84 -1.99 7.43 1.01
N PRO A 85 -3.21 7.88 0.67
CA PRO A 85 -3.45 9.12 -0.09
C PRO A 85 -2.81 10.39 0.49
N GLY A 86 -2.62 10.45 1.82
CA GLY A 86 -1.96 11.57 2.50
C GLY A 86 -0.43 11.56 2.44
N VAL A 87 0.19 10.49 1.93
CA VAL A 87 1.65 10.37 1.82
C VAL A 87 2.10 10.89 0.45
N ALA A 88 2.81 12.00 0.44
CA ALA A 88 3.35 12.57 -0.79
C ALA A 88 4.46 11.69 -1.36
N ILE A 89 4.20 11.06 -2.51
CA ILE A 89 5.19 10.22 -3.21
C ILE A 89 5.97 10.96 -4.30
N GLN A 90 5.67 12.23 -4.54
CA GLN A 90 6.34 13.06 -5.53
C GLN A 90 6.14 14.56 -5.23
N GLY A 91 6.93 15.40 -5.88
CA GLY A 91 6.86 16.85 -5.72
C GLY A 91 7.54 17.37 -4.44
N PRO A 92 7.42 18.68 -4.16
CA PRO A 92 8.20 19.33 -3.10
C PRO A 92 7.90 18.85 -1.68
N ALA A 93 6.70 18.31 -1.45
CA ALA A 93 6.29 17.77 -0.16
C ALA A 93 6.68 16.30 0.06
N CYS A 94 7.32 15.66 -0.93
CA CYS A 94 7.74 14.27 -0.85
C CYS A 94 8.91 14.11 0.13
N ASP A 95 8.83 13.09 0.99
CA ASP A 95 9.93 12.71 1.86
C ASP A 95 11.17 12.30 1.04
N PRO A 96 12.37 12.78 1.36
CA PRO A 96 13.59 12.43 0.63
C PRO A 96 13.83 10.92 0.48
N ALA A 97 13.54 10.12 1.52
CA ALA A 97 13.73 8.68 1.46
C ALA A 97 12.75 8.01 0.47
N ILE A 98 11.53 8.53 0.36
CA ILE A 98 10.57 8.11 -0.68
C ILE A 98 11.10 8.47 -2.07
N ALA A 99 11.63 9.68 -2.25
CA ALA A 99 12.19 10.12 -3.52
C ALA A 99 13.37 9.24 -3.96
N HIS A 100 14.28 8.91 -3.04
CA HIS A 100 15.39 7.98 -3.28
C HIS A 100 14.90 6.58 -3.65
N ALA A 101 13.97 6.01 -2.90
CA ALA A 101 13.38 4.71 -3.19
C ALA A 101 12.76 4.66 -4.59
N ARG A 102 12.03 5.72 -4.99
CA ARG A 102 11.47 5.84 -6.34
C ARG A 102 12.55 5.93 -7.42
N ALA A 103 13.59 6.73 -7.19
CA ALA A 103 14.72 6.82 -8.11
C ALA A 103 15.46 5.48 -8.27
N ALA A 104 15.48 4.66 -7.21
CA ALA A 104 15.97 3.29 -7.23
C ALA A 104 15.01 2.27 -7.88
N GLY A 105 13.90 2.73 -8.49
CA GLY A 105 12.96 1.87 -9.21
C GLY A 105 11.98 1.09 -8.33
N LYS A 106 11.87 1.41 -7.04
CA LYS A 106 10.91 0.76 -6.15
C LYS A 106 9.48 1.04 -6.62
N LYS A 107 8.62 0.03 -6.52
CA LYS A 107 7.23 0.10 -6.98
C LYS A 107 6.33 0.71 -5.91
N PHE A 108 5.75 1.86 -6.22
CA PHE A 108 4.75 2.53 -5.38
C PHE A 108 3.37 2.43 -6.03
N ILE A 109 2.36 2.08 -5.22
CA ILE A 109 0.94 2.11 -5.60
C ILE A 109 0.10 2.73 -4.48
N GLY A 110 -1.15 3.07 -4.78
CA GLY A 110 -2.16 3.39 -3.77
C GLY A 110 -3.07 2.20 -3.47
N ASP A 111 -3.96 2.38 -2.49
CA ASP A 111 -5.03 1.44 -2.14
C ASP A 111 -6.03 1.21 -3.28
N ILE A 112 -6.39 2.26 -4.03
CA ILE A 112 -7.27 2.15 -5.20
C ILE A 112 -6.63 1.32 -6.33
N GLU A 113 -5.32 1.46 -6.54
CA GLU A 113 -4.59 0.67 -7.54
C GLU A 113 -4.51 -0.80 -7.11
N LEU A 114 -4.26 -1.07 -5.82
CA LEU A 114 -4.31 -2.42 -5.25
C LEU A 114 -5.70 -3.05 -5.45
N PHE A 115 -6.77 -2.28 -5.22
CA PHE A 115 -8.14 -2.72 -5.50
C PHE A 115 -8.36 -3.03 -6.98
N ALA A 116 -7.91 -2.17 -7.89
CA ALA A 116 -8.02 -2.38 -9.33
C ALA A 116 -7.29 -3.66 -9.77
N TRP A 117 -6.11 -3.93 -9.20
CA TRP A 117 -5.41 -5.17 -9.46
C TRP A 117 -6.18 -6.40 -8.99
N HIS A 118 -6.80 -6.36 -7.80
CA HIS A 118 -7.64 -7.46 -7.34
C HIS A 118 -8.82 -7.71 -8.27
N GLN A 119 -9.48 -6.64 -8.74
CA GLN A 119 -10.57 -6.75 -9.71
C GLN A 119 -10.12 -7.40 -11.03
N ASN A 120 -8.89 -7.11 -11.48
CA ASN A 120 -8.30 -7.79 -12.64
C ASN A 120 -8.03 -9.27 -12.35
N GLN A 121 -7.50 -9.61 -11.17
CA GLN A 121 -7.30 -11.02 -10.78
C GLN A 121 -8.62 -11.80 -10.69
N LEU A 122 -9.70 -11.20 -10.18
CA LEU A 122 -11.02 -11.83 -10.14
C LEU A 122 -11.51 -12.17 -11.56
N LEU A 123 -11.34 -11.23 -12.49
CA LEU A 123 -11.69 -11.45 -13.89
C LEU A 123 -10.85 -12.59 -14.51
N THR A 124 -9.54 -12.60 -14.27
CA THR A 124 -8.65 -13.67 -14.77
C THR A 124 -8.98 -15.03 -14.17
N ASN A 125 -9.28 -15.09 -12.87
CA ASN A 125 -9.43 -16.36 -12.14
C ASN A 125 -10.86 -16.93 -12.22
N THR A 126 -11.87 -16.07 -12.34
CA THR A 126 -13.28 -16.49 -12.28
C THR A 126 -14.07 -16.19 -13.57
N GLY A 127 -13.45 -15.50 -14.53
CA GLY A 127 -14.11 -15.02 -15.74
C GLY A 127 -15.04 -13.82 -15.52
N THR A 128 -15.20 -13.35 -14.28
CA THR A 128 -16.08 -12.24 -13.93
C THR A 128 -15.46 -11.32 -12.88
N ARG A 129 -15.93 -10.08 -12.81
CA ARG A 129 -15.62 -9.14 -11.72
C ARG A 129 -16.79 -8.21 -11.46
N PRO A 130 -16.93 -7.67 -10.23
CA PRO A 130 -17.95 -6.66 -9.93
C PRO A 130 -17.81 -5.41 -10.82
N LYS A 131 -18.94 -4.76 -11.14
CA LYS A 131 -18.94 -3.44 -11.78
C LYS A 131 -18.53 -2.38 -10.75
N VAL A 132 -17.73 -1.40 -11.16
CA VAL A 132 -17.21 -0.32 -10.32
C VAL A 132 -17.61 1.03 -10.92
N ILE A 133 -18.11 1.94 -10.08
CA ILE A 133 -18.41 3.33 -10.45
C ILE A 133 -17.50 4.22 -9.60
N GLY A 134 -16.65 5.01 -10.26
CA GLY A 134 -15.80 6.00 -9.59
C GLY A 134 -16.48 7.36 -9.59
N ILE A 135 -16.66 7.96 -8.41
CA ILE A 135 -17.16 9.33 -8.24
C ILE A 135 -16.00 10.17 -7.70
N THR A 136 -15.62 11.22 -8.42
CA THR A 136 -14.54 12.14 -8.03
C THR A 136 -14.94 13.58 -8.31
N GLY A 137 -14.32 14.53 -7.61
CA GLY A 137 -14.60 15.95 -7.73
C GLY A 137 -14.10 16.73 -6.53
N ALA A 138 -13.95 18.05 -6.69
CA ALA A 138 -13.53 18.92 -5.59
C ALA A 138 -14.57 18.94 -4.46
N ASN A 139 -15.86 19.01 -4.79
CA ASN A 139 -16.99 19.14 -3.86
C ASN A 139 -18.16 18.21 -4.25
N GLY A 140 -19.07 17.91 -3.31
CA GLY A 140 -20.35 17.23 -3.58
C GLY A 140 -20.29 15.72 -3.88
N LYS A 141 -19.28 15.01 -3.37
CA LYS A 141 -19.01 13.59 -3.63
C LYS A 141 -19.50 12.62 -2.53
N SER A 142 -20.07 13.14 -1.44
CA SER A 142 -20.55 12.38 -0.27
C SER A 142 -22.01 12.69 0.01
#